data_AF-A0A651ED48-F1
#
_entry.id   AF-A0A651ED48-F1
#
_cell.length_a   1.000
_cell.length_b   1.000
_cell.length_c   1.000
_cell.angle_alpha   90.00
_cell.angle_beta   90.00
_cell.angle_gamma   90.00
#
_symmetry.space_group_name_H-M   'P 1'
#
loop_
_entity.id
_entity.type
_entity.pdbx_description
1 polymer ?
#
loop_
_entity_poly.entity_id
_entity_poly.type
_entity_poly.pdbx_seq_one_letter_code
_entity_poly.pdbx_strand_id
1 'polypeptide(L)' 'LVDALYEARVRLVCSAAAEPDRLYREGDGAFEFARTASRLEEMRREGWAREKT' A
#
# COMPACT_ATOMS: atom_id res chain seq x y z
N LEU A 1 3.66 -8.09 -5.02
CA LEU A 1 3.96 -8.26 -3.57
C LEU A 1 2.96 -7.54 -2.69
N VAL A 2 2.85 -6.20 -2.74
CA VAL A 2 1.91 -5.43 -1.90
C VAL A 2 0.47 -5.93 -2.04
N ASP A 3 0.04 -6.27 -3.25
CA ASP A 3 -1.30 -6.83 -3.51
C ASP A 3 -1.56 -8.11 -2.71
N ALA A 4 -0.60 -9.04 -2.66
CA ALA A 4 -0.73 -10.28 -1.90
C ALA A 4 -0.77 -10.03 -0.38
N LEU A 5 0.01 -9.07 0.12
CA LEU A 5 -0.01 -8.68 1.54
C LEU A 5 -1.35 -8.03 1.91
N TYR A 6 -1.88 -7.18 1.02
CA TYR A 6 -3.18 -6.54 1.17
C TYR A 6 -4.31 -7.58 1.19
N GLU A 7 -4.33 -8.52 0.24
CA GLU A 7 -5.31 -9.61 0.17
C GLU A 7 -5.26 -10.52 1.40
N ALA A 8 -4.06 -10.84 1.88
CA ALA A 8 -3.85 -11.64 3.08
C ALA A 8 -4.06 -10.86 4.40
N ARG A 9 -4.48 -9.59 4.35
CA ARG A 9 -4.67 -8.70 5.53
C ARG A 9 -3.44 -8.65 6.45
N VAL A 10 -2.24 -8.69 5.86
CA VAL A 10 -0.99 -8.65 6.62
C VAL A 10 -0.75 -7.27 7.21
N ARG A 11 -0.49 -7.21 8.52
CA ARG A 11 0.03 -6.00 9.17
C ARG A 11 1.45 -5.73 8.70
N LEU A 12 1.60 -4.75 7.80
CA LEU A 12 2.88 -4.38 7.21
C LEU A 12 3.49 -3.19 7.96
N VAL A 13 4.78 -3.30 8.30
CA VAL A 13 5.62 -2.16 8.70
C VAL A 13 6.72 -2.02 7.67
N CYS A 14 6.85 -0.85 7.05
CA CYS A 14 7.89 -0.54 6.08
C CYS A 14 8.28 0.94 6.16
N SER A 15 9.44 1.29 5.63
CA SER A 15 9.88 2.68 5.45
C SER A 15 10.23 2.92 3.98
N ALA A 16 10.12 4.18 3.56
CA ALA A 16 10.45 4.61 2.20
C ALA A 16 10.94 6.07 2.22
N ALA A 17 11.59 6.51 1.14
CA ALA A 17 12.15 7.86 1.04
C ALA A 17 11.10 8.98 0.93
N ALA A 18 9.84 8.64 0.65
CA ALA A 18 8.72 9.57 0.54
C ALA A 18 7.38 8.85 0.80
N GLU A 19 6.30 9.62 0.87
CA GLU A 19 4.92 9.10 0.90
C GLU A 19 4.62 8.23 -0.34
N PRO A 20 3.76 7.21 -0.23
CA PRO A 20 3.49 6.27 -1.31
C PRO A 20 3.10 6.91 -2.65
N ASP A 21 2.28 7.96 -2.65
CA ASP A 21 1.85 8.69 -3.85
C ASP A 21 3.00 9.46 -4.55
N ARG A 22 4.14 9.63 -3.86
CA ARG A 22 5.31 10.38 -4.36
C ARG A 22 6.48 9.50 -4.77
N LEU A 23 6.45 8.20 -4.46
CA LEU A 23 7.57 7.28 -4.73
C LEU A 23 7.78 6.99 -6.22
N TYR A 24 6.71 6.98 -7.02
CA TYR A 24 6.81 6.72 -8.46
C TYR A 24 5.73 7.47 -9.25
N ARG A 25 6.02 8.74 -9.57
CA ARG A 25 5.05 9.67 -10.16
C ARG A 25 4.98 9.61 -11.70
N GLU A 26 6.04 9.14 -12.35
CA GLU A 26 6.19 9.15 -13.80
C GLU A 26 7.00 7.95 -14.29
N GLY A 27 6.79 7.57 -15.55
CA GLY A 27 7.38 6.38 -16.19
C GLY A 27 6.36 5.28 -16.46
N ASP A 28 6.80 4.24 -17.18
CA ASP A 28 5.92 3.21 -17.76
C ASP A 28 5.06 2.45 -16.73
N GLY A 29 5.47 2.42 -15.45
CA GLY A 29 4.74 1.75 -14.37
C GLY A 29 4.01 2.68 -13.40
N ALA A 30 3.95 3.99 -13.67
CA ALA A 30 3.39 4.96 -12.73
C ALA A 30 1.90 4.73 -12.44
N PHE A 31 1.12 4.32 -13.45
CA PHE A 31 -0.31 4.03 -13.28
C PHE A 31 -0.55 2.78 -12.43
N GLU A 32 0.20 1.71 -12.69
CA GLU A 32 0.16 0.47 -11.92
C GLU A 32 0.57 0.72 -10.47
N PHE A 33 1.62 1.52 -10.27
CA PHE A 33 2.11 1.88 -8.95
C PHE A 33 1.13 2.75 -8.17
N ALA A 34 0.35 3.61 -8.83
CA ALA A 34 -0.71 4.38 -8.15
C ALA A 34 -1.70 3.46 -7.41
N ARG A 35 -1.97 2.25 -7.94
CA ARG A 35 -2.78 1.24 -7.23
C ARG A 35 -2.05 0.68 -6.00
N THR A 36 -0.75 0.47 -6.09
CA THR A 36 0.08 0.09 -4.93
C THR A 36 0.05 1.17 -3.85
N ALA A 37 0.22 2.44 -4.23
CA ALA A 37 0.15 3.57 -3.31
C ALA A 37 -1.22 3.67 -2.62
N SER A 38 -2.31 3.48 -3.36
CA SER A 38 -3.67 3.47 -2.81
C SER A 38 -3.89 2.35 -1.78
N ARG A 39 -3.40 1.14 -2.05
CA ARG A 39 -3.46 0.01 -1.09
C ARG A 39 -2.68 0.31 0.17
N LEU A 40 -1.47 0.84 0.05
CA LEU A 40 -0.66 1.25 1.20
C LEU A 40 -1.38 2.30 2.04
N GLU A 41 -2.05 3.27 1.41
CA GLU A 41 -2.87 4.27 2.11
C GLU A 41 -4.03 3.63 2.87
N GLU A 42 -4.73 2.67 2.27
CA GLU A 42 -5.81 1.96 2.96
C GLU A 42 -5.29 1.14 4.14
N MET A 43 -4.15 0.46 3.98
CA MET A 43 -3.50 -0.35 5.02
C MET A 43 -3.10 0.45 6.26
N ARG A 44 -2.92 1.77 6.13
CA ARG A 44 -2.62 2.70 7.23
C ARG A 44 -3.84 3.09 8.05
N ARG A 45 -5.05 2.88 7.54
CA ARG A 45 -6.27 3.33 8.22
C ARG A 45 -6.51 2.54 9.50
N GLU A 46 -7.01 3.24 10.51
CA GLU A 46 -7.42 2.59 11.75
C GLU A 46 -8.41 1.46 11.46
N GLY A 47 -8.18 0.30 12.06
CA GLY A 47 -9.07 -0.84 11.89
C GLY A 47 -8.88 -1.63 10.61
N TRP A 48 -7.99 -1.23 9.68
CA TRP A 48 -7.79 -1.99 8.43
C TRP A 48 -7.37 -3.45 8.69
N ALA A 49 -6.47 -3.70 9.63
CA ALA A 49 -6.04 -5.05 10.00
C ALA A 49 -6.70 -5.58 11.29
N ARG A 50 -7.88 -5.05 11.68
CA ARG A 50 -8.67 -5.67 12.75
C ARG A 50 -9.37 -6.90 12.15
N GLU A 51 -9.15 -8.05 12.77
CA GLU A 51 -9.74 -9.31 12.35
C GLU A 51 -11.26 -9.30 12.51
N LYS A 52 -11.91 -10.03 11.59
CA LYS A 52 -13.25 -10.56 11.76
C LYS A 52 -13.19 -11.56 12.92
N THR A 53 -13.62 -11.14 14.11
CA THR A 53 -13.93 -12.06 15.20
C THR A 53 -14.91 -13.13 14.73
#